data_AF-A0A2D0JVW6-F1
#
_entry.id   AF-A0A2D0JVW6-F1
#
_cell.length_a   1.000
_cell.length_b   1.000
_cell.length_c   1.000
_cell.angle_alpha   90.00
_cell.angle_beta   90.00
_cell.angle_gamma   90.00
#
_symmetry.space_group_name_H-M   'P 1'
#
loop_
_entity.id
_entity.type
_entity.pdbx_description
1 polymer ?
#
loop_
_entity_poly.entity_id
_entity_poly.type
_entity_poly.pdbx_seq_one_letter_code
_entity_poly.pdbx_strand_id
1 'polypeptide(L)'
;MKKINILIAVLGILGLITQVQAKVGYGISQTDTDPHLTIGEKNGEPAIGISLYDNGQLFPASSLKAFATRDKNGVYRFKLEGGSIKNQYADIAQVPNSEVYFGEWAQTTPDKSDKTHTVFYAGKDVTTNMPKGGTAIYTTTGISQYNGNNPLTGELTADFDRQKLKGSISNRSRKIDIDADINSDAGFSGNATADGHINGRTEGKFFGDSASSLAGYATFDSDRSKDTAFGGTKK
;
A
#
# COMPACT_ATOMS: atom_id res chain seq x y z
N MET A 1 -5.20 3.07 -74.72
CA MET A 1 -4.05 2.96 -73.80
C MET A 1 -4.58 2.99 -72.37
N LYS A 2 -4.69 1.82 -71.72
CA LYS A 2 -5.23 1.68 -70.34
C LYS A 2 -4.11 1.93 -69.34
N LYS A 3 -4.32 2.87 -68.40
CA LYS A 3 -3.40 3.16 -67.29
C LYS A 3 -3.56 2.07 -66.21
N ILE A 4 -2.45 1.44 -65.85
CA ILE A 4 -2.38 0.48 -64.73
C ILE A 4 -1.86 1.26 -63.52
N ASN A 5 -2.70 1.44 -62.50
CA ASN A 5 -2.27 1.97 -61.21
C ASN A 5 -1.74 0.80 -60.37
N ILE A 6 -0.45 0.84 -60.05
CA ILE A 6 0.21 -0.10 -59.14
C ILE A 6 -0.07 0.39 -57.71
N LEU A 7 -0.88 -0.36 -56.95
CA LEU A 7 -0.97 -0.19 -55.50
C LEU A 7 0.21 -0.91 -54.85
N ILE A 8 1.11 -0.16 -54.22
CA ILE A 8 2.12 -0.72 -53.31
C ILE A 8 1.44 -0.92 -51.95
N ALA A 9 1.12 -2.17 -51.63
CA ALA A 9 0.67 -2.54 -50.29
C ALA A 9 1.90 -2.61 -49.36
N VAL A 10 2.08 -1.59 -48.53
CA VAL A 10 3.03 -1.64 -47.42
C VAL A 10 2.43 -2.55 -46.34
N LEU A 11 2.96 -3.76 -46.19
CA LEU A 11 2.72 -4.59 -45.01
C LEU A 11 3.40 -3.91 -43.81
N GLY A 12 2.64 -3.13 -43.06
CA GLY A 12 3.03 -2.70 -41.72
C GLY A 12 3.01 -3.90 -40.79
N ILE A 13 4.19 -4.32 -40.34
CA ILE A 13 4.32 -5.32 -39.28
C ILE A 13 3.83 -4.63 -38.00
N LEU A 14 2.58 -4.90 -37.62
CA LEU A 14 2.03 -4.47 -36.34
C LEU A 14 2.74 -5.27 -35.25
N GLY A 15 3.82 -4.72 -34.70
CA GLY A 15 4.43 -5.25 -33.50
C GLY A 15 3.41 -5.22 -32.38
N LEU A 16 2.84 -6.38 -32.05
CA LEU A 16 2.08 -6.59 -30.83
C LEU A 16 3.06 -6.43 -29.67
N ILE A 17 3.27 -5.19 -29.22
CA ILE A 17 3.73 -4.92 -27.87
C ILE A 17 2.63 -5.44 -26.95
N THR A 18 2.78 -6.67 -26.49
CA THR A 18 2.08 -7.14 -25.30
C THR A 18 2.47 -6.15 -24.19
N GLN A 19 1.60 -5.18 -23.89
CA GLN A 19 1.75 -4.42 -22.66
C GLN A 19 1.67 -5.45 -21.54
N VAL A 20 2.82 -5.80 -20.96
CA VAL A 20 2.85 -6.58 -19.73
C VAL A 20 2.06 -5.75 -18.73
N GLN A 21 0.86 -6.23 -18.39
CA GLN A 21 0.01 -5.57 -17.40
C GLN A 21 0.84 -5.43 -16.13
N ALA A 22 0.92 -4.20 -15.63
CA ALA A 22 1.64 -3.88 -14.41
C ALA A 22 1.18 -4.80 -13.27
N LYS A 23 2.12 -5.56 -12.69
CA LYS A 23 1.79 -6.49 -11.60
C LYS A 23 1.35 -5.69 -10.37
N VAL A 24 0.15 -5.97 -9.87
CA VAL A 24 -0.33 -5.42 -8.59
C VAL A 24 0.21 -6.28 -7.43
N GLY A 25 0.57 -5.63 -6.33
CA GLY A 25 0.97 -6.27 -5.08
C GLY A 25 0.24 -5.64 -3.90
N TYR A 26 -0.20 -6.46 -2.96
CA TYR A 26 -1.00 -6.02 -1.82
C TYR A 26 -0.79 -6.93 -0.61
N GLY A 27 -1.20 -6.44 0.56
CA GLY A 27 -1.26 -7.20 1.80
C GLY A 27 -2.25 -6.58 2.78
N ILE A 28 -2.80 -7.41 3.66
CA ILE A 28 -3.77 -7.04 4.69
C ILE A 28 -3.45 -7.80 5.98
N SER A 29 -3.50 -7.10 7.11
CA SER A 29 -3.14 -7.66 8.42
C SER A 29 -4.10 -8.72 8.96
N GLN A 30 -5.37 -8.71 8.56
CA GLN A 30 -6.35 -9.73 8.98
C GLN A 30 -7.57 -9.81 8.06
N THR A 31 -8.28 -10.95 8.11
CA THR A 31 -9.63 -11.13 7.55
C THR A 31 -10.59 -11.84 8.52
N ASP A 32 -10.21 -11.93 9.80
CA ASP A 32 -10.90 -12.75 10.81
C ASP A 32 -12.22 -12.13 11.31
N THR A 33 -12.50 -10.88 10.96
CA THR A 33 -13.72 -10.19 11.34
C THR A 33 -14.79 -10.28 10.27
N ASP A 34 -16.05 -10.21 10.70
CA ASP A 34 -17.19 -10.01 9.81
C ASP A 34 -17.92 -8.71 10.18
N PRO A 35 -17.89 -7.67 9.32
CA PRO A 35 -17.18 -7.61 8.05
C PRO A 35 -15.66 -7.48 8.19
N HIS A 36 -14.95 -7.61 7.07
CA HIS A 36 -13.52 -7.32 6.92
C HIS A 36 -13.26 -6.54 5.62
N LEU A 37 -12.10 -5.89 5.53
CA LEU A 37 -11.62 -5.26 4.31
C LEU A 37 -11.20 -6.32 3.29
N THR A 38 -11.57 -6.14 2.03
CA THR A 38 -11.08 -6.95 0.90
C THR A 38 -10.08 -6.13 0.10
N ILE A 39 -9.01 -6.76 -0.36
CA ILE A 39 -7.94 -6.10 -1.11
C ILE A 39 -7.50 -6.97 -2.27
N GLY A 40 -7.16 -6.34 -3.39
CA GLY A 40 -6.79 -7.09 -4.59
C GLY A 40 -6.49 -6.21 -5.79
N GLU A 41 -6.78 -6.77 -6.97
CA GLU A 41 -6.62 -6.11 -8.26
C GLU A 41 -7.98 -5.99 -8.96
N LYS A 42 -8.24 -4.84 -9.59
CA LYS A 42 -9.38 -4.64 -10.49
C LYS A 42 -8.91 -3.86 -11.71
N ASN A 43 -9.02 -4.47 -12.90
CA ASN A 43 -8.60 -3.89 -14.18
C ASN A 43 -7.13 -3.44 -14.21
N GLY A 44 -6.21 -4.20 -13.59
CA GLY A 44 -4.79 -3.82 -13.54
C GLY A 44 -4.45 -2.75 -12.49
N GLU A 45 -5.41 -2.36 -11.66
CA GLU A 45 -5.24 -1.34 -10.61
C GLU A 45 -5.37 -1.96 -9.22
N PRO A 46 -4.60 -1.47 -8.22
CA PRO A 46 -4.81 -1.83 -6.82
C PRO A 46 -6.23 -1.43 -6.39
N ALA A 47 -6.91 -2.35 -5.74
CA ALA A 47 -8.32 -2.20 -5.42
C ALA A 47 -8.64 -2.63 -3.99
N ILE A 48 -9.61 -1.95 -3.39
CA ILE A 48 -10.04 -2.11 -2.00
C ILE A 48 -11.56 -2.24 -1.98
N GLY A 49 -12.08 -3.07 -1.09
CA GLY A 49 -13.50 -3.26 -0.81
C GLY A 49 -13.74 -3.58 0.66
N ILE A 50 -14.99 -3.82 1.02
CA ILE A 50 -15.39 -4.31 2.35
C ILE A 50 -16.39 -5.43 2.14
N SER A 51 -16.24 -6.55 2.85
CA SER A 51 -17.02 -7.78 2.65
C SER A 51 -18.54 -7.57 2.69
N LEU A 52 -19.02 -6.56 3.42
CA LEU A 52 -20.44 -6.23 3.54
C LEU A 52 -21.07 -5.65 2.25
N TYR A 53 -20.26 -5.15 1.31
CA TYR A 53 -20.76 -4.56 0.07
C TYR A 53 -20.60 -5.52 -1.09
N ASP A 54 -21.72 -5.93 -1.68
CA ASP A 54 -21.76 -6.74 -2.90
C ASP A 54 -20.76 -7.91 -2.85
N ASN A 55 -20.76 -8.61 -1.71
CA ASN A 55 -19.86 -9.72 -1.39
C ASN A 55 -18.35 -9.38 -1.50
N GLY A 56 -17.95 -8.20 -0.99
CA GLY A 56 -16.55 -7.76 -1.00
C GLY A 56 -16.10 -7.16 -2.31
N GLN A 57 -17.02 -6.58 -3.08
CA GLN A 57 -16.72 -5.96 -4.37
C GLN A 57 -15.55 -4.98 -4.25
N LEU A 58 -14.54 -5.19 -5.10
CA LEU A 58 -13.35 -4.35 -5.17
C LEU A 58 -13.63 -3.08 -5.99
N PHE A 59 -13.07 -1.97 -5.55
CA PHE A 59 -13.05 -0.69 -6.26
C PHE A 59 -11.59 -0.22 -6.40
N PRO A 60 -11.16 0.29 -7.56
CA PRO A 60 -9.81 0.83 -7.69
C PRO A 60 -9.56 1.90 -6.61
N ALA A 61 -8.44 1.79 -5.90
CA ALA A 61 -8.13 2.68 -4.77
C ALA A 61 -8.09 4.16 -5.21
N SER A 62 -7.66 4.41 -6.45
CA SER A 62 -7.71 5.72 -7.10
C SER A 62 -9.12 6.30 -7.20
N SER A 63 -10.12 5.46 -7.50
CA SER A 63 -11.53 5.87 -7.61
C SER A 63 -12.14 6.20 -6.25
N LEU A 64 -11.67 5.55 -5.19
CA LEU A 64 -12.16 5.81 -3.84
C LEU A 64 -11.89 7.25 -3.40
N LYS A 65 -10.81 7.89 -3.88
CA LYS A 65 -10.46 9.28 -3.53
C LYS A 65 -11.60 10.27 -3.73
N ALA A 66 -12.49 10.04 -4.70
CA ALA A 66 -13.64 10.90 -4.98
C ALA A 66 -14.70 10.92 -3.85
N PHE A 67 -14.67 9.91 -2.96
CA PHE A 67 -15.62 9.76 -1.86
C PHE A 67 -15.02 10.09 -0.49
N ALA A 68 -13.78 10.57 -0.45
CA ALA A 68 -13.07 10.90 0.78
C ALA A 68 -12.83 12.40 0.95
N THR A 69 -12.71 12.81 2.21
CA THR A 69 -12.13 14.12 2.53
C THR A 69 -10.63 13.99 2.63
N ARG A 70 -9.87 14.72 1.81
CA ARG A 70 -8.40 14.75 1.90
C ARG A 70 -7.98 15.78 2.95
N ASP A 71 -7.19 15.35 3.93
CA ASP A 71 -6.72 16.24 5.00
C ASP A 71 -5.38 16.95 4.67
N LYS A 72 -4.88 17.74 5.63
CA LYS A 72 -3.64 18.52 5.52
C LYS A 72 -2.37 17.67 5.36
N ASN A 73 -2.40 16.40 5.80
CA ASN A 73 -1.28 15.48 5.66
C ASN A 73 -1.39 14.66 4.37
N GLY A 74 -2.44 14.90 3.56
CA GLY A 74 -2.69 14.21 2.32
C GLY A 74 -3.36 12.84 2.48
N VAL A 75 -3.88 12.54 3.67
CA VAL A 75 -4.62 11.30 3.95
C VAL A 75 -6.07 11.47 3.52
N TYR A 76 -6.58 10.50 2.76
CA TYR A 76 -7.97 10.40 2.34
C TYR A 76 -8.78 9.73 3.45
N ARG A 77 -9.68 10.51 4.06
CA ARG A 77 -10.50 10.10 5.19
C ARG A 77 -11.89 9.71 4.70
N PHE A 78 -12.20 8.44 4.86
CA PHE A 78 -13.48 7.82 4.52
C PHE A 78 -14.30 7.64 5.78
N LYS A 79 -15.55 8.07 5.69
CA LYS A 79 -16.47 8.05 6.80
C LYS A 79 -17.85 7.72 6.27
N LEU A 80 -18.35 6.56 6.67
CA LEU A 80 -19.74 6.19 6.43
C LEU A 80 -20.44 5.98 7.76
N GLU A 81 -21.49 6.76 8.00
CA GLU A 81 -22.27 6.74 9.24
C GLU A 81 -23.77 6.80 8.95
N GLY A 82 -24.58 6.39 9.93
CA GLY A 82 -26.02 6.65 9.94
C GLY A 82 -26.85 5.84 8.93
N GLY A 83 -26.25 4.83 8.29
CA GLY A 83 -26.94 3.91 7.40
C GLY A 83 -27.51 2.68 8.12
N SER A 84 -28.12 1.77 7.34
CA SER A 84 -28.63 0.47 7.83
C SER A 84 -27.52 -0.54 8.19
N ILE A 85 -26.27 -0.15 8.01
CA ILE A 85 -25.07 -0.91 8.33
C ILE A 85 -24.25 -0.15 9.36
N LYS A 86 -23.43 -0.87 10.14
CA LYS A 86 -22.52 -0.23 11.10
C LYS A 86 -21.55 0.71 10.39
N ASN A 87 -21.15 1.75 11.12
CA ASN A 87 -20.24 2.78 10.62
C ASN A 87 -18.93 2.18 10.09
N GLN A 88 -18.36 2.83 9.07
CA GLN A 88 -17.10 2.43 8.44
C GLN A 88 -16.15 3.62 8.44
N TYR A 89 -14.92 3.40 8.87
CA TYR A 89 -13.87 4.41 8.89
C TYR A 89 -12.62 3.85 8.23
N ALA A 90 -12.10 4.56 7.23
CA ALA A 90 -10.81 4.26 6.65
C ALA A 90 -10.00 5.53 6.46
N ASP A 91 -8.69 5.42 6.68
CA ASP A 91 -7.73 6.49 6.43
C ASP A 91 -6.65 5.93 5.51
N ILE A 92 -6.59 6.46 4.29
CA ILE A 92 -5.77 5.93 3.20
C ILE A 92 -4.81 7.01 2.72
N ALA A 93 -3.51 6.73 2.75
CA ALA A 93 -2.49 7.54 2.12
C ALA A 93 -2.06 6.94 0.78
N GLN A 94 -1.49 7.81 -0.05
CA GLN A 94 -0.86 7.44 -1.32
C GLN A 94 0.62 7.84 -1.27
N VAL A 95 1.50 6.93 -1.68
CA VAL A 95 2.91 7.28 -1.89
C VAL A 95 2.99 8.27 -3.06
N PRO A 96 3.64 9.44 -2.90
CA PRO A 96 3.65 10.49 -3.92
C PRO A 96 4.05 9.99 -5.33
N ASN A 97 3.33 10.47 -6.35
CA ASN A 97 3.57 10.18 -7.77
C ASN A 97 3.57 8.67 -8.14
N SER A 98 2.82 7.85 -7.40
CA SER A 98 2.69 6.41 -7.65
C SER A 98 1.26 5.93 -7.43
N GLU A 99 0.86 4.80 -8.03
CA GLU A 99 -0.39 4.11 -7.68
C GLU A 99 -0.14 3.10 -6.55
N VAL A 100 0.48 3.57 -5.45
CA VAL A 100 0.76 2.78 -4.24
C VAL A 100 0.05 3.41 -3.06
N TYR A 101 -0.76 2.61 -2.38
CA TYR A 101 -1.66 2.99 -1.30
C TYR A 101 -1.38 2.19 -0.05
N PHE A 102 -1.57 2.82 1.11
CA PHE A 102 -1.47 2.18 2.41
C PHE A 102 -2.40 2.87 3.38
N GLY A 103 -2.86 2.16 4.40
CA GLY A 103 -3.80 2.74 5.33
C GLY A 103 -4.35 1.77 6.34
N GLU A 104 -5.39 2.24 7.02
CA GLU A 104 -6.10 1.49 8.04
C GLU A 104 -7.62 1.56 7.80
N TRP A 105 -8.33 0.56 8.30
CA TRP A 105 -9.78 0.49 8.34
C TRP A 105 -10.26 -0.06 9.68
N ALA A 106 -11.41 0.44 10.16
CA ALA A 106 -12.18 -0.20 11.22
C ALA A 106 -13.68 0.11 11.06
N GLN A 107 -14.50 -0.76 11.63
CA GLN A 107 -15.94 -0.66 11.75
C GLN A 107 -16.32 -0.14 13.13
N THR A 108 -17.31 0.75 13.22
CA THR A 108 -17.91 1.26 14.48
C THR A 108 -17.12 2.37 15.15
N THR A 109 -15.78 2.32 15.22
CA THR A 109 -14.99 3.35 15.92
C THR A 109 -14.06 4.16 15.01
N PRO A 110 -14.12 5.51 15.02
CA PRO A 110 -13.25 6.34 14.17
C PRO A 110 -11.79 6.39 14.63
N ASP A 111 -11.50 5.95 15.86
CA ASP A 111 -10.14 5.83 16.41
C ASP A 111 -9.53 4.43 16.21
N LYS A 112 -10.27 3.51 15.56
CA LYS A 112 -9.85 2.14 15.22
C LYS A 112 -9.38 1.39 16.47
N SER A 113 -10.09 1.59 17.57
CA SER A 113 -9.86 0.87 18.83
C SER A 113 -10.56 -0.48 18.86
N ASP A 114 -11.51 -0.72 17.95
CA ASP A 114 -12.24 -1.97 17.88
C ASP A 114 -11.48 -3.10 17.16
N LYS A 115 -11.97 -4.34 17.34
CA LYS A 115 -11.34 -5.57 16.83
C LYS A 115 -11.17 -5.63 15.31
N THR A 116 -11.92 -4.83 14.55
CA THR A 116 -11.85 -4.82 13.09
C THR A 116 -10.73 -3.92 12.56
N HIS A 117 -10.01 -3.20 13.44
CA HIS A 117 -8.82 -2.44 13.06
C HIS A 117 -7.94 -3.29 12.14
N THR A 118 -7.66 -2.81 10.95
CA THR A 118 -6.94 -3.55 9.91
C THR A 118 -6.04 -2.58 9.17
N VAL A 119 -4.74 -2.85 9.18
CA VAL A 119 -3.75 -2.15 8.36
C VAL A 119 -3.49 -2.91 7.06
N PHE A 120 -3.21 -2.17 5.99
CA PHE A 120 -3.04 -2.74 4.66
C PHE A 120 -2.11 -1.89 3.77
N TYR A 121 -1.68 -2.49 2.66
CA TYR A 121 -1.13 -1.79 1.49
C TYR A 121 -1.63 -2.42 0.19
N ALA A 122 -1.73 -1.63 -0.88
CA ALA A 122 -1.92 -2.11 -2.24
C ALA A 122 -1.27 -1.16 -3.23
N GLY A 123 -0.52 -1.69 -4.18
CA GLY A 123 0.20 -0.90 -5.16
C GLY A 123 0.27 -1.55 -6.53
N LYS A 124 0.29 -0.69 -7.55
CA LYS A 124 0.63 -1.04 -8.92
C LYS A 124 2.14 -1.09 -9.10
N ASP A 125 2.59 -1.75 -10.16
CA ASP A 125 3.98 -1.77 -10.59
C ASP A 125 4.92 -2.38 -9.55
N VAL A 126 4.59 -3.57 -9.02
CA VAL A 126 5.54 -4.34 -8.19
C VAL A 126 6.87 -4.42 -8.92
N THR A 127 7.95 -3.99 -8.27
CA THR A 127 9.25 -3.82 -8.91
C THR A 127 9.73 -5.13 -9.54
N THR A 128 10.01 -5.11 -10.84
CA THR A 128 10.56 -6.27 -11.57
C THR A 128 12.07 -6.19 -11.76
N ASN A 129 12.66 -5.00 -11.63
CA ASN A 129 14.08 -4.71 -11.78
C ASN A 129 14.68 -4.21 -10.46
N MET A 130 14.62 -5.04 -9.41
CA MET A 130 15.24 -4.72 -8.12
C MET A 130 16.72 -4.35 -8.28
N PRO A 131 17.22 -3.31 -7.56
CA PRO A 131 18.64 -3.02 -7.50
C PRO A 131 19.43 -4.24 -7.01
N LYS A 132 20.56 -4.53 -7.66
CA LYS A 132 21.40 -5.70 -7.35
C LYS A 132 22.46 -5.42 -6.27
N GLY A 133 22.55 -4.19 -5.79
CA GLY A 133 23.53 -3.73 -4.82
C GLY A 133 23.39 -2.26 -4.47
N GLY A 134 24.18 -1.80 -3.50
CA GLY A 134 24.15 -0.45 -2.96
C GLY A 134 23.01 -0.22 -1.96
N THR A 135 22.84 1.05 -1.56
CA THR A 135 21.85 1.47 -0.56
C THR A 135 20.88 2.51 -1.11
N ALA A 136 19.63 2.48 -0.66
CA ALA A 136 18.63 3.50 -0.91
C ALA A 136 17.94 3.94 0.39
N ILE A 137 17.66 5.23 0.50
CA ILE A 137 16.92 5.81 1.63
C ILE A 137 15.52 6.17 1.15
N TYR A 138 14.51 5.77 1.92
CA TYR A 138 13.10 6.04 1.66
C TYR A 138 12.56 6.98 2.72
N THR A 139 12.12 8.17 2.30
CA THR A 139 11.33 9.06 3.16
C THR A 139 9.96 8.41 3.35
N THR A 140 9.64 8.04 4.59
CA THR A 140 8.52 7.14 4.90
C THR A 140 7.54 7.79 5.86
N THR A 141 6.25 7.61 5.59
CA THR A 141 5.13 8.02 6.45
C THR A 141 4.35 6.79 6.91
N GLY A 142 3.83 6.81 8.14
CA GLY A 142 2.98 5.76 8.68
C GLY A 142 1.66 6.25 9.25
N ILE A 143 0.68 5.34 9.25
CA ILE A 143 -0.69 5.51 9.73
C ILE A 143 -0.97 4.44 10.78
N SER A 144 -1.37 4.87 11.98
CA SER A 144 -1.78 4.01 13.09
C SER A 144 -2.72 4.79 14.00
N GLN A 145 -3.95 4.31 14.19
CA GLN A 145 -5.02 4.99 14.94
C GLN A 145 -5.10 6.48 14.57
N TYR A 146 -5.17 6.75 13.28
CA TYR A 146 -4.97 8.06 12.72
C TYR A 146 -6.14 9.01 13.04
N ASN A 147 -5.78 10.20 13.52
CA ASN A 147 -6.72 11.24 13.95
C ASN A 147 -6.52 12.58 13.23
N GLY A 148 -5.64 12.64 12.23
CA GLY A 148 -5.31 13.86 11.47
C GLY A 148 -4.14 14.67 12.04
N ASN A 149 -3.63 14.33 13.23
CA ASN A 149 -2.54 15.05 13.90
C ASN A 149 -1.38 14.15 14.34
N ASN A 150 -1.46 12.85 14.06
CA ASN A 150 -0.49 11.85 14.50
C ASN A 150 0.17 11.04 13.36
N PRO A 151 0.44 11.57 12.15
CA PRO A 151 1.21 10.80 11.18
C PRO A 151 2.58 10.44 11.79
N LEU A 152 3.04 9.22 11.53
CA LEU A 152 4.41 8.80 11.83
C LEU A 152 5.29 9.21 10.65
N THR A 153 6.50 9.68 10.90
CA THR A 153 7.47 9.98 9.84
C THR A 153 8.85 9.45 10.19
N GLY A 154 9.65 9.17 9.17
CA GLY A 154 11.02 8.73 9.35
C GLY A 154 11.62 8.21 8.06
N GLU A 155 12.66 7.40 8.22
CA GLU A 155 13.43 6.88 7.10
C GLU A 155 13.63 5.38 7.23
N LEU A 156 13.47 4.69 6.11
CA LEU A 156 13.86 3.30 5.94
C LEU A 156 15.04 3.24 4.96
N THR A 157 16.07 2.48 5.29
CA THR A 157 17.23 2.24 4.45
C THR A 157 17.17 0.81 3.92
N ALA A 158 17.07 0.68 2.61
CA ALA A 158 17.29 -0.59 1.92
C ALA A 158 18.79 -0.72 1.61
N ASP A 159 19.41 -1.77 2.11
CA ASP A 159 20.75 -2.21 1.77
C ASP A 159 20.60 -3.45 0.86
N PHE A 160 20.74 -3.24 -0.45
CA PHE A 160 20.56 -4.30 -1.45
C PHE A 160 21.75 -5.26 -1.50
N ASP A 161 22.94 -4.83 -1.04
CA ASP A 161 24.09 -5.72 -0.91
C ASP A 161 23.87 -6.74 0.21
N ARG A 162 23.25 -6.31 1.31
CA ARG A 162 22.93 -7.16 2.47
C ARG A 162 21.52 -7.76 2.45
N GLN A 163 20.71 -7.38 1.48
CA GLN A 163 19.29 -7.71 1.39
C GLN A 163 18.52 -7.38 2.67
N LYS A 164 18.73 -6.17 3.21
CA LYS A 164 18.09 -5.71 4.46
C LYS A 164 17.32 -4.42 4.26
N LEU A 165 16.18 -4.29 4.91
CA LEU A 165 15.43 -3.04 5.05
C LEU A 165 15.33 -2.70 6.54
N LYS A 166 15.93 -1.59 6.97
CA LYS A 166 15.96 -1.18 8.37
C LYS A 166 15.62 0.29 8.54
N GLY A 167 15.08 0.66 9.69
CA GLY A 167 14.87 2.06 10.04
C GLY A 167 13.72 2.21 11.02
N SER A 168 13.18 3.42 11.11
CA SER A 168 12.07 3.68 12.00
C SER A 168 11.20 4.83 11.50
N ILE A 169 9.92 4.76 11.87
CA ILE A 169 8.94 5.84 11.70
C ILE A 169 8.38 6.19 13.08
N SER A 170 8.24 7.47 13.37
CA SER A 170 7.87 7.92 14.71
C SER A 170 7.12 9.25 14.71
N ASN A 171 6.46 9.52 15.84
CA ASN A 171 5.97 10.82 16.24
C ASN A 171 6.22 10.97 17.75
N ARG A 172 5.58 11.95 18.41
CA ARG A 172 5.77 12.18 19.85
C ARG A 172 5.26 11.06 20.76
N SER A 173 4.32 10.25 20.29
CA SER A 173 3.60 9.25 21.11
C SER A 173 3.86 7.81 20.69
N ARG A 174 4.56 7.58 19.57
CA ARG A 174 4.74 6.26 18.98
C ARG A 174 6.02 6.21 18.19
N LYS A 175 6.75 5.09 18.30
CA LYS A 175 7.86 4.72 17.42
C LYS A 175 7.68 3.28 16.95
N ILE A 176 7.85 3.06 15.65
CA ILE A 176 7.89 1.74 15.03
C ILE A 176 9.26 1.55 14.42
N ASP A 177 10.03 0.60 14.95
CA ASP A 177 11.29 0.14 14.41
C ASP A 177 11.04 -1.04 13.45
N ILE A 178 11.75 -1.06 12.32
CA ILE A 178 11.64 -2.06 11.26
C ILE A 178 13.01 -2.72 11.05
N ASP A 179 13.05 -4.06 11.06
CA ASP A 179 14.21 -4.86 10.67
C ASP A 179 13.74 -6.05 9.83
N ALA A 180 13.84 -5.92 8.52
CA ALA A 180 13.32 -6.88 7.54
C ALA A 180 14.40 -7.37 6.57
N ASP A 181 14.19 -8.58 6.06
CA ASP A 181 14.90 -9.14 4.92
C ASP A 181 14.20 -8.75 3.62
N ILE A 182 15.00 -8.43 2.58
CA ILE A 182 14.51 -8.15 1.22
C ILE A 182 14.45 -9.47 0.45
N ASN A 183 13.27 -9.81 -0.04
CA ASN A 183 12.96 -11.05 -0.72
C ASN A 183 13.13 -10.93 -2.24
N SER A 184 13.35 -12.07 -2.92
CA SER A 184 13.56 -12.12 -4.37
C SER A 184 12.35 -11.71 -5.21
N ASP A 185 11.15 -11.69 -4.62
CA ASP A 185 9.88 -11.33 -5.27
C ASP A 185 9.52 -9.85 -5.12
N ALA A 186 10.53 -9.01 -4.85
CA ALA A 186 10.41 -7.60 -4.45
C ALA A 186 9.61 -7.39 -3.16
N GLY A 187 9.37 -8.44 -2.38
CA GLY A 187 8.84 -8.34 -1.02
C GLY A 187 9.91 -7.97 0.00
N PHE A 188 9.47 -7.65 1.21
CA PHE A 188 10.29 -7.68 2.40
C PHE A 188 9.45 -8.22 3.56
N SER A 189 10.10 -8.87 4.51
CA SER A 189 9.45 -9.31 5.75
C SER A 189 10.45 -9.47 6.89
N GLY A 190 9.98 -9.32 8.12
CA GLY A 190 10.84 -9.50 9.29
C GLY A 190 10.19 -9.04 10.58
N ASN A 191 11.01 -8.45 11.45
CA ASN A 191 10.59 -8.00 12.77
C ASN A 191 10.20 -6.53 12.77
N ALA A 192 9.22 -6.21 13.59
CA ALA A 192 8.90 -4.85 13.99
C ALA A 192 8.98 -4.72 15.51
N THR A 193 9.28 -3.52 16.00
CA THR A 193 9.20 -3.23 17.43
C THR A 193 8.48 -1.90 17.64
N ALA A 194 7.37 -1.94 18.37
CA ALA A 194 6.67 -0.74 18.79
C ALA A 194 7.19 -0.27 20.15
N ASP A 195 7.48 1.02 20.23
CA ASP A 195 7.87 1.75 21.44
C ASP A 195 9.07 1.10 22.18
N GLY A 196 9.93 0.39 21.45
CA GLY A 196 11.15 -0.25 21.94
C GLY A 196 10.96 -1.54 22.75
N HIS A 197 9.72 -2.02 22.95
CA HIS A 197 9.47 -3.18 23.82
C HIS A 197 8.33 -4.10 23.36
N ILE A 198 7.46 -3.67 22.45
CA ILE A 198 6.38 -4.51 21.93
C ILE A 198 6.86 -5.16 20.63
N ASN A 199 7.09 -6.46 20.67
CA ASN A 199 7.55 -7.21 19.51
C ASN A 199 6.39 -7.45 18.53
N GLY A 200 6.71 -7.35 17.24
CA GLY A 200 5.76 -7.54 16.15
C GLY A 200 6.45 -8.05 14.89
N ARG A 201 5.68 -8.08 13.81
CA ARG A 201 6.13 -8.52 12.49
C ARG A 201 5.87 -7.41 11.48
N THR A 202 6.65 -7.41 10.40
CA THR A 202 6.47 -6.47 9.29
C THR A 202 6.55 -7.22 7.98
N GLU A 203 5.77 -6.76 7.01
CA GLU A 203 5.83 -7.22 5.64
C GLU A 203 5.40 -6.12 4.66
N GLY A 204 5.85 -6.25 3.41
CA GLY A 204 5.50 -5.32 2.36
C GLY A 204 6.19 -5.60 1.04
N LYS A 205 6.11 -4.65 0.12
CA LYS A 205 6.68 -4.74 -1.23
C LYS A 205 7.33 -3.44 -1.69
N PHE A 206 8.30 -3.59 -2.58
CA PHE A 206 8.85 -2.51 -3.40
C PHE A 206 8.04 -2.36 -4.69
N PHE A 207 7.89 -1.11 -5.10
CA PHE A 207 7.10 -0.71 -6.27
C PHE A 207 7.86 0.30 -7.13
N GLY A 208 7.47 0.37 -8.40
CA GLY A 208 8.05 1.22 -9.43
C GLY A 208 9.41 0.74 -9.93
N ASP A 209 9.93 1.47 -10.92
CA ASP A 209 11.23 1.19 -11.53
C ASP A 209 12.35 1.26 -10.48
N SER A 210 13.22 0.25 -10.46
CA SER A 210 14.41 0.21 -9.61
C SER A 210 14.09 0.46 -8.12
N ALA A 211 12.93 -0.05 -7.66
CA ALA A 211 12.40 0.11 -6.32
C ALA A 211 12.26 1.58 -5.89
N SER A 212 11.66 2.43 -6.75
CA SER A 212 11.48 3.86 -6.48
C SER A 212 10.54 4.16 -5.30
N SER A 213 9.74 3.19 -4.86
CA SER A 213 8.86 3.30 -3.71
C SER A 213 8.71 1.97 -2.97
N LEU A 214 8.14 2.04 -1.76
CA LEU A 214 7.75 0.87 -0.98
C LEU A 214 6.44 1.13 -0.23
N ALA A 215 5.73 0.06 0.11
CA ALA A 215 4.65 0.09 1.09
C ALA A 215 4.57 -1.24 1.84
N GLY A 216 4.06 -1.19 3.06
CA GLY A 216 3.96 -2.33 3.96
C GLY A 216 3.12 -2.03 5.19
N TYR A 217 3.09 -2.98 6.11
CA TYR A 217 2.55 -2.77 7.45
C TYR A 217 3.34 -3.54 8.50
N ALA A 218 3.19 -3.11 9.75
CA ALA A 218 3.64 -3.81 10.94
C ALA A 218 2.45 -4.19 11.82
N THR A 219 2.46 -5.42 12.35
CA THR A 219 1.44 -5.97 13.26
C THR A 219 2.04 -6.37 14.60
N PHE A 220 1.23 -6.23 15.65
CA PHE A 220 1.63 -6.50 17.03
C PHE A 220 0.53 -7.27 17.76
N ASP A 221 0.63 -8.60 17.79
CA ASP A 221 -0.40 -9.48 18.33
C ASP A 221 -0.79 -9.17 19.79
N SER A 222 0.19 -8.77 20.60
CA SER A 222 -0.05 -8.41 22.01
C SER A 222 -0.75 -7.07 22.19
N ASP A 223 -0.70 -6.18 21.18
CA ASP A 223 -1.36 -4.87 21.22
C ASP A 223 -1.61 -4.34 19.79
N ARG A 224 -2.75 -4.71 19.23
CA ARG A 224 -3.16 -4.29 17.88
C ARG A 224 -3.46 -2.81 17.73
N SER A 225 -3.49 -2.02 18.82
CA SER A 225 -3.49 -0.54 18.72
C SER A 225 -2.15 0.00 18.19
N LYS A 226 -1.13 -0.87 18.11
CA LYS A 226 0.19 -0.58 17.56
C LYS A 226 0.31 -0.89 16.07
N ASP A 227 -0.64 -1.62 15.50
CA ASP A 227 -0.65 -1.95 14.08
C ASP A 227 -0.51 -0.67 13.25
N THR A 228 0.39 -0.69 12.28
CA THR A 228 0.80 0.49 11.54
C THR A 228 0.99 0.16 10.06
N ALA A 229 0.27 0.83 9.17
CA ALA A 229 0.57 0.83 7.74
C ALA A 229 1.60 1.91 7.40
N PHE A 230 2.45 1.68 6.40
CA PHE A 230 3.44 2.66 5.98
C PHE A 230 3.73 2.62 4.48
N GLY A 231 4.22 3.74 3.96
CA GLY A 231 4.68 3.87 2.58
C GLY A 231 5.75 4.94 2.45
N GLY A 232 6.67 4.75 1.51
CA GLY A 232 7.83 5.62 1.35
C GLY A 232 8.31 5.77 -0.08
N THR A 233 8.90 6.93 -0.36
CA THR A 233 9.50 7.26 -1.66
C THR A 233 11.00 7.31 -1.52
N LYS A 234 11.71 6.69 -2.47
CA LYS A 234 13.16 6.75 -2.58
C LYS A 234 13.61 8.20 -2.79
N LYS A 235 14.62 8.64 -2.04
CA LYS A 235 15.26 9.95 -2.20
C LYS A 235 16.06 10.06 -3.50
#